data_AF-D7DQN0-F1
#
_entry.id   AF-D7DQN0-F1
#
_cell.length_a   1.000
_cell.length_b   1.000
_cell.length_c   1.000
_cell.angle_alpha   90.00
_cell.angle_beta   90.00
_cell.angle_gamma   90.00
#
_symmetry.space_group_name_H-M   'P 1'
#
loop_
_entity.id
_entity.type
_entity.pdbx_description
1 polymer ?
#
loop_
_entity_poly.entity_id
_entity_poly.type
_entity_poly.pdbx_seq_one_letter_code
_entity_poly.pdbx_strand_id
1 'polypeptide(L)'
;MVNMGLKNRIKNINFTNEKLIDWQIVDKLYNKGIIITEFIGKGHRGVVFKGYCQNCVSKDYVDKNFKYSNFRQYLPIAIKIPRLGAPKNTIFHEGHVLSIINKQGIGPKLYEFTEEYMIMEYIDGKMIKDCIDDLKKDNILFIVEETIKQCLKLDLMGIDHTEIQGGKHIIVSDKIKIIDFDKAKIHNKTIAKNFTTAMSLFFGYNPLSKKLQKS
;
A
#
# COMPACT_ATOMS: atom_id res chain seq x y z
N MET A 1 -17.58 -21.89 11.84
CA MET A 1 -16.78 -21.69 13.07
C MET A 1 -15.49 -21.01 12.67
N VAL A 2 -15.15 -19.88 13.29
CA VAL A 2 -13.86 -19.21 13.03
C VAL A 2 -12.74 -20.08 13.55
N ASN A 3 -11.70 -20.33 12.75
CA ASN A 3 -10.59 -21.17 13.17
C ASN A 3 -9.72 -20.41 14.20
N MET A 4 -10.03 -20.59 15.49
CA MET A 4 -9.29 -19.99 16.61
C MET A 4 -7.77 -20.26 16.55
N GLY A 5 -7.35 -21.36 15.93
CA GLY A 5 -5.94 -21.69 15.72
C GLY A 5 -5.22 -20.78 14.72
N LEU A 6 -5.93 -20.14 13.78
CA LEU A 6 -5.33 -19.17 12.86
C LEU A 6 -4.96 -17.87 13.57
N LYS A 7 -5.82 -17.41 14.48
CA LYS A 7 -5.63 -16.15 15.22
C LYS A 7 -4.31 -16.12 15.97
N ASN A 8 -4.01 -17.21 16.69
CA ASN A 8 -2.81 -17.33 17.53
C ASN A 8 -1.50 -17.38 16.74
N ARG A 9 -1.57 -17.53 15.41
CA ARG A 9 -0.39 -17.57 14.51
C ARG A 9 -0.05 -16.21 13.90
N ILE A 10 -0.94 -15.22 14.03
CA ILE A 10 -0.72 -13.89 13.46
C ILE A 10 0.09 -13.06 14.45
N LYS A 11 1.32 -12.68 14.06
CA LYS A 11 2.17 -11.79 14.85
C LYS A 11 1.55 -10.39 14.95
N ASN A 12 1.85 -9.69 16.05
CA ASN A 12 1.46 -8.29 16.29
C ASN A 12 -0.05 -8.03 16.36
N ILE A 13 -0.87 -9.08 16.47
CA ILE A 13 -2.29 -8.93 16.78
C ILE A 13 -2.50 -8.83 18.29
N ASN A 14 -3.41 -7.95 18.70
CA ASN A 14 -3.78 -7.77 20.10
C ASN A 14 -5.31 -7.60 20.20
N PHE A 15 -5.82 -7.61 21.43
CA PHE A 15 -7.25 -7.55 21.70
C PHE A 15 -7.96 -6.31 21.11
N THR A 16 -7.26 -5.17 20.98
CA THR A 16 -7.88 -3.95 20.46
C THR A 16 -8.01 -3.99 18.94
N ASN A 17 -6.99 -4.49 18.23
CA ASN A 17 -7.02 -4.57 16.78
C ASN A 17 -7.83 -5.80 16.29
N GLU A 18 -7.92 -6.87 17.09
CA GLU A 18 -8.76 -8.04 16.78
C GLU A 18 -10.23 -7.68 16.54
N LYS A 19 -10.77 -6.75 17.33
CA LYS A 19 -12.18 -6.31 17.22
C LYS A 19 -12.51 -5.59 15.92
N LEU A 20 -11.50 -5.19 15.16
CA LEU A 20 -11.68 -4.48 13.89
C LEU A 20 -11.80 -5.41 12.70
N ILE A 21 -11.53 -6.71 12.88
CA ILE A 21 -11.35 -7.67 11.80
C ILE A 21 -12.59 -8.54 11.66
N ASP A 22 -13.12 -8.64 10.44
CA ASP A 22 -14.06 -9.71 10.10
C ASP A 22 -13.29 -11.01 9.87
N TRP A 23 -13.35 -11.89 10.87
CA TRP A 23 -12.64 -13.16 10.85
C TRP A 23 -13.19 -14.15 9.82
N GLN A 24 -14.43 -13.98 9.35
CA GLN A 24 -14.96 -14.83 8.27
C GLN A 24 -14.20 -14.59 6.97
N ILE A 25 -13.77 -13.34 6.72
CA ILE A 25 -12.93 -12.99 5.56
C ILE A 25 -11.56 -13.67 5.68
N VAL A 26 -10.98 -13.68 6.89
CA VAL A 26 -9.69 -14.36 7.14
C VAL A 26 -9.80 -15.86 6.88
N ASP A 27 -10.86 -16.52 7.34
CA ASP A 27 -11.08 -17.95 7.07
C ASP A 27 -11.28 -18.22 5.57
N LYS A 28 -12.03 -17.36 4.86
CA LYS A 28 -12.19 -17.45 3.40
C LYS A 28 -10.83 -17.37 2.68
N LEU A 29 -9.98 -16.43 3.07
CA LEU A 29 -8.64 -16.26 2.49
C LEU A 29 -7.74 -17.48 2.77
N TYR A 30 -7.80 -18.04 3.99
CA TYR A 30 -7.08 -19.26 4.33
C TYR A 30 -7.50 -20.44 3.43
N ASN A 31 -8.80 -20.60 3.20
CA ASN A 31 -9.32 -21.64 2.31
C ASN A 31 -8.93 -21.41 0.83
N LYS A 32 -8.57 -20.18 0.45
CA LYS A 32 -7.98 -19.85 -0.86
C LYS A 32 -6.47 -20.10 -0.95
N GLY A 33 -5.84 -20.64 0.11
CA GLY A 33 -4.40 -20.91 0.15
C GLY A 33 -3.54 -19.70 0.53
N ILE A 34 -4.13 -18.67 1.13
CA ILE A 34 -3.41 -17.50 1.65
C ILE A 34 -3.08 -17.72 3.12
N ILE A 35 -1.79 -17.62 3.45
CA ILE A 35 -1.30 -17.75 4.81
C ILE A 35 -1.03 -16.36 5.36
N ILE A 36 -1.90 -15.87 6.25
CA ILE A 36 -1.69 -14.61 6.96
C ILE A 36 -0.73 -14.85 8.13
N THR A 37 0.32 -14.05 8.24
CA THR A 37 1.40 -14.26 9.23
C THR A 37 1.57 -13.11 10.20
N GLU A 38 1.21 -11.88 9.82
CA GLU A 38 1.51 -10.70 10.63
C GLU A 38 0.50 -9.58 10.40
N PHE A 39 0.06 -8.94 11.48
CA PHE A 39 -0.68 -7.70 11.43
C PHE A 39 0.30 -6.54 11.23
N ILE A 40 0.12 -5.77 10.15
CA ILE A 40 1.02 -4.67 9.80
C ILE A 40 0.52 -3.34 10.33
N GLY A 41 -0.79 -3.09 10.26
CA GLY A 41 -1.33 -1.85 10.74
C GLY A 41 -2.82 -1.68 10.52
N LYS A 42 -3.36 -0.61 11.09
CA LYS A 42 -4.73 -0.15 10.84
C LYS A 42 -4.69 1.24 10.23
N GLY A 43 -5.44 1.41 9.14
CA GLY A 43 -5.81 2.71 8.61
C GLY A 43 -7.13 3.18 9.18
N HIS A 44 -7.66 4.27 8.63
CA HIS A 44 -8.96 4.78 9.03
C HIS A 44 -10.08 3.79 8.69
N ARG A 45 -10.03 3.16 7.51
CA ARG A 45 -11.11 2.32 6.95
C ARG A 45 -10.75 0.85 6.77
N GLY A 46 -9.49 0.48 6.94
CA GLY A 46 -9.03 -0.90 6.75
C GLY A 46 -7.93 -1.31 7.73
N VAL A 47 -7.71 -2.61 7.80
CA VAL A 47 -6.57 -3.26 8.45
C VAL A 47 -5.72 -3.92 7.38
N VAL A 48 -4.40 -3.93 7.59
CA VAL A 48 -3.44 -4.50 6.65
C VAL A 48 -2.68 -5.62 7.35
N PHE A 49 -2.60 -6.76 6.69
CA PHE A 49 -1.80 -7.90 7.08
C PHE A 49 -0.70 -8.16 6.06
N LYS A 50 0.38 -8.79 6.51
CA LYS A 50 1.34 -9.50 5.67
C LYS A 50 1.00 -10.97 5.68
N GLY A 51 1.13 -11.58 4.51
CA GLY A 51 0.97 -13.01 4.34
C GLY A 51 1.72 -13.50 3.13
N TYR A 52 1.43 -14.74 2.77
CA TYR A 52 2.08 -15.46 1.70
C TYR A 52 1.02 -16.20 0.89
N CYS A 53 1.15 -16.20 -0.44
CA CYS A 53 0.33 -17.06 -1.29
C CYS A 53 1.19 -17.99 -2.15
N GLN A 54 0.73 -19.25 -2.23
CA GLN A 54 1.36 -20.32 -3.00
C GLN A 54 1.05 -20.25 -4.51
N ASN A 55 -0.18 -19.89 -4.89
CA ASN A 55 -0.69 -20.02 -6.27
C ASN A 55 -1.63 -18.87 -6.75
N CYS A 56 -1.68 -17.70 -6.07
CA CYS A 56 -2.67 -16.64 -6.35
C CYS A 56 -2.27 -15.65 -7.47
N VAL A 57 -1.09 -15.81 -8.07
CA VAL A 57 -0.60 -14.86 -9.08
C VAL A 57 -0.97 -15.42 -10.45
N SER A 58 -1.77 -14.67 -11.22
CA SER A 58 -2.02 -15.05 -12.62
C SER A 58 -0.68 -15.22 -13.35
N LYS A 59 -0.60 -16.22 -14.24
CA LYS A 59 0.61 -16.50 -15.04
C LYS A 59 1.15 -15.27 -15.79
N ASP A 60 0.29 -14.30 -16.05
CA ASP A 60 0.60 -13.05 -16.75
C ASP A 60 1.48 -12.07 -15.94
N TYR A 61 1.62 -12.32 -14.64
CA TYR A 61 2.26 -11.39 -13.70
C TYR A 61 3.55 -11.92 -13.06
N VAL A 62 4.14 -12.98 -13.61
CA VAL A 62 5.48 -13.45 -13.24
C VAL A 62 6.52 -12.50 -13.85
N ASP A 63 7.23 -11.78 -12.99
CA ASP A 63 8.41 -11.01 -13.39
C ASP A 63 9.45 -11.95 -14.00
N LYS A 64 9.77 -11.76 -15.29
CA LYS A 64 10.71 -12.59 -16.05
C LYS A 64 12.14 -12.53 -15.49
N ASN A 65 12.44 -11.59 -14.59
CA ASN A 65 13.75 -11.45 -13.95
C ASN A 65 13.85 -12.17 -12.59
N PHE A 66 12.75 -12.72 -12.06
CA PHE A 66 12.77 -13.49 -10.82
C PHE A 66 13.26 -14.91 -11.10
N LYS A 67 14.58 -15.11 -11.04
CA LYS A 67 15.21 -16.42 -11.24
C LYS A 67 14.81 -17.37 -10.12
N TYR A 68 13.98 -18.36 -10.46
CA TYR A 68 13.70 -19.53 -9.63
C TYR A 68 15.01 -20.27 -9.31
N SER A 69 15.61 -19.96 -8.16
CA SER A 69 16.70 -20.74 -7.61
C SER A 69 16.26 -21.26 -6.24
N ASN A 70 15.61 -22.41 -6.30
CA ASN A 70 15.58 -23.47 -5.28
C ASN A 70 14.99 -23.20 -3.88
N PHE A 71 14.47 -22.02 -3.55
CA PHE A 71 13.58 -21.81 -2.40
C PHE A 71 12.62 -20.64 -2.65
N ARG A 72 11.30 -20.89 -2.53
CA ARG A 72 10.15 -19.97 -2.28
C ARG A 72 8.99 -20.19 -3.24
N GLN A 73 8.14 -21.16 -2.88
CA GLN A 73 6.84 -21.39 -3.51
C GLN A 73 5.78 -20.35 -3.09
N TYR A 74 6.16 -19.33 -2.31
CA TYR A 74 5.26 -18.39 -1.65
C TYR A 74 5.66 -16.95 -1.94
N LEU A 75 4.79 -16.22 -2.64
CA LEU A 75 4.94 -14.78 -2.87
C LEU A 75 4.51 -14.01 -1.60
N PRO A 76 5.33 -13.10 -1.05
CA PRO A 76 4.89 -12.20 0.01
C PRO A 76 3.85 -11.21 -0.52
N ILE A 77 2.75 -11.09 0.21
CA ILE A 77 1.60 -10.26 -0.16
C ILE A 77 1.13 -9.43 1.04
N ALA A 78 0.58 -8.26 0.75
CA ALA A 78 -0.20 -7.46 1.68
C ALA A 78 -1.69 -7.72 1.45
N ILE A 79 -2.42 -7.99 2.52
CA ILE A 79 -3.87 -8.20 2.50
C ILE A 79 -4.52 -7.05 3.26
N LYS A 80 -5.34 -6.26 2.57
CA LYS A 80 -6.14 -5.19 3.18
C LYS A 80 -7.59 -5.65 3.30
N ILE A 81 -8.14 -5.56 4.51
CA ILE A 81 -9.54 -5.90 4.82
C ILE A 81 -10.21 -4.63 5.39
N PRO A 82 -11.45 -4.28 5.00
CA PRO A 82 -12.21 -3.23 5.66
C PRO A 82 -12.31 -3.46 7.17
N ARG A 83 -12.32 -2.38 7.95
CA ARG A 83 -12.66 -2.48 9.37
C ARG A 83 -14.13 -2.83 9.52
N LEU A 84 -14.46 -3.66 10.51
CA LEU A 84 -15.84 -3.83 10.95
C LEU A 84 -16.45 -2.45 11.29
N GLY A 85 -17.58 -2.14 10.65
CA GLY A 85 -18.28 -0.85 10.77
C GLY A 85 -17.76 0.27 9.87
N ALA A 86 -16.78 0.03 9.00
CA ALA A 86 -16.40 1.00 7.97
C ALA A 86 -17.51 1.15 6.90
N PRO A 87 -17.59 2.31 6.22
CA PRO A 87 -18.52 2.47 5.09
C PRO A 87 -18.31 1.38 4.03
N LYS A 88 -19.41 0.90 3.47
CA LYS A 88 -19.40 -0.08 2.37
C LYS A 88 -18.62 0.47 1.16
N ASN A 89 -18.06 -0.44 0.36
CA ASN A 89 -17.40 -0.17 -0.93
C ASN A 89 -16.08 0.63 -0.87
N THR A 90 -15.55 0.91 0.31
CA THR A 90 -14.28 1.65 0.47
C THR A 90 -13.08 0.87 -0.08
N ILE A 91 -13.00 -0.44 0.21
CA ILE A 91 -11.92 -1.29 -0.30
C ILE A 91 -12.03 -1.54 -1.81
N PHE A 92 -13.26 -1.67 -2.32
CA PHE A 92 -13.50 -1.86 -3.75
C PHE A 92 -13.09 -0.62 -4.54
N HIS A 93 -13.45 0.57 -4.05
CA HIS A 93 -13.02 1.84 -4.62
C HIS A 93 -11.49 1.95 -4.68
N GLU A 94 -10.81 1.66 -3.57
CA GLU A 94 -9.35 1.69 -3.52
C GLU A 94 -8.72 0.69 -4.49
N GLY A 95 -9.21 -0.56 -4.53
CA GLY A 95 -8.76 -1.58 -5.47
C GLY A 95 -8.98 -1.17 -6.92
N HIS A 96 -10.12 -0.56 -7.24
CA HIS A 96 -10.42 -0.04 -8.57
C HIS A 96 -9.44 1.08 -8.96
N VAL A 97 -9.20 2.06 -8.09
CA VAL A 97 -8.19 3.11 -8.33
C VAL A 97 -6.81 2.49 -8.54
N LEU A 98 -6.41 1.56 -7.67
CA LEU A 98 -5.11 0.89 -7.76
C LEU A 98 -4.92 0.14 -9.08
N SER A 99 -5.98 -0.53 -9.56
CA SER A 99 -5.98 -1.24 -10.86
C SER A 99 -5.71 -0.32 -12.06
N ILE A 100 -6.14 0.94 -11.97
CA ILE A 100 -5.93 1.95 -13.03
C ILE A 100 -4.50 2.47 -12.98
N ILE A 101 -4.01 2.86 -11.80
CA ILE A 101 -2.69 3.49 -11.64
C ILE A 101 -1.52 2.51 -11.78
N ASN A 102 -1.76 1.22 -11.49
CA ASN A 102 -0.77 0.17 -11.69
C ASN A 102 -0.33 0.04 -13.15
N LYS A 103 -1.18 0.39 -14.13
CA LYS A 103 -0.82 0.44 -15.56
C LYS A 103 0.32 1.44 -15.84
N GLN A 104 0.52 2.40 -14.95
CA GLN A 104 1.59 3.41 -15.01
C GLN A 104 2.76 3.13 -14.04
N GLY A 105 2.74 1.96 -13.38
CA GLY A 105 3.74 1.53 -12.40
C GLY A 105 3.61 2.17 -11.01
N ILE A 106 2.50 2.87 -10.75
CA ILE A 106 2.27 3.62 -9.50
C ILE A 106 1.63 2.71 -8.45
N GLY A 107 2.09 2.86 -7.21
CA GLY A 107 1.60 2.12 -6.06
C GLY A 107 1.99 0.63 -6.04
N PRO A 108 1.58 -0.10 -4.99
CA PRO A 108 1.80 -1.53 -4.90
C PRO A 108 1.12 -2.24 -6.06
N LYS A 109 1.76 -3.28 -6.60
CA LYS A 109 1.12 -4.13 -7.61
C LYS A 109 -0.09 -4.85 -7.02
N LEU A 110 -1.25 -4.63 -7.60
CA LEU A 110 -2.52 -5.24 -7.25
C LEU A 110 -2.58 -6.65 -7.86
N TYR A 111 -2.95 -7.62 -7.03
CA TYR A 111 -3.15 -9.00 -7.47
C TYR A 111 -4.62 -9.34 -7.59
N GLU A 112 -5.43 -8.95 -6.60
CA GLU A 112 -6.86 -9.23 -6.55
C GLU A 112 -7.56 -8.18 -5.68
N PHE A 113 -8.80 -7.83 -6.01
CA PHE A 113 -9.67 -7.08 -5.12
C PHE A 113 -11.13 -7.51 -5.29
N THR A 114 -11.87 -7.41 -4.20
CA THR A 114 -13.31 -7.70 -4.11
C THR A 114 -13.98 -6.61 -3.27
N GLU A 115 -15.27 -6.74 -3.00
CA GLU A 115 -15.94 -5.88 -2.01
C GLU A 115 -15.51 -6.18 -0.57
N GLU A 116 -14.90 -7.35 -0.31
CA GLU A 116 -14.54 -7.81 1.03
C GLU A 116 -13.06 -7.60 1.37
N TYR A 117 -12.15 -7.63 0.39
CA TYR A 117 -10.71 -7.50 0.63
C TYR A 117 -9.94 -7.10 -0.63
N MET A 118 -8.69 -6.70 -0.44
CA MET A 118 -7.72 -6.44 -1.49
C MET A 118 -6.39 -7.16 -1.18
N ILE A 119 -5.78 -7.78 -2.19
CA ILE A 119 -4.48 -8.43 -2.13
C ILE A 119 -3.53 -7.71 -3.08
N MET A 120 -2.40 -7.28 -2.55
CA MET A 120 -1.41 -6.50 -3.30
C MET A 120 0.02 -6.88 -2.90
N GLU A 121 0.99 -6.31 -3.60
CA GLU A 121 2.41 -6.41 -3.31
C GLU A 121 2.69 -5.98 -1.87
N TYR A 122 3.41 -6.84 -1.15
CA TYR A 122 4.01 -6.44 0.11
C TYR A 122 5.28 -5.65 -0.18
N ILE A 123 5.27 -4.36 0.15
CA ILE A 123 6.44 -3.49 0.04
C ILE A 123 7.20 -3.55 1.37
N ASP A 124 8.39 -4.12 1.34
CA ASP A 124 9.30 -4.15 2.48
C ASP A 124 10.10 -2.84 2.54
N GLY A 125 9.49 -1.82 3.14
CA GLY A 125 10.05 -0.47 3.20
C GLY A 125 9.57 0.33 4.39
N LYS A 126 10.16 1.51 4.56
CA LYS A 126 9.78 2.46 5.62
C LYS A 126 9.04 3.65 5.02
N MET A 127 8.13 4.25 5.78
CA MET A 127 7.52 5.51 5.37
C MET A 127 8.58 6.62 5.34
N ILE A 128 8.57 7.48 4.31
CA ILE A 128 9.56 8.55 4.18
C ILE A 128 9.62 9.44 5.43
N LYS A 129 8.48 9.75 6.06
CA LYS A 129 8.42 10.55 7.28
C LYS A 129 9.23 9.97 8.44
N ASP A 130 9.43 8.65 8.45
CA ASP A 130 10.06 7.89 9.54
C ASP A 130 11.53 7.52 9.24
N CYS A 131 11.99 7.65 8.00
CA CYS A 131 13.35 7.27 7.62
C CYS A 131 14.19 8.41 7.02
N ILE A 132 13.63 9.60 6.83
CA ILE A 132 14.29 10.69 6.11
C ILE A 132 15.61 11.15 6.72
N ASP A 133 15.72 11.10 8.06
CA ASP A 133 16.90 11.56 8.79
C ASP A 133 18.10 10.61 8.61
N ASP A 134 17.86 9.37 8.17
CA ASP A 134 18.90 8.34 7.97
C ASP A 134 19.38 8.28 6.51
N LEU A 135 18.82 9.09 5.61
CA LEU A 135 19.07 8.99 4.17
C LEU A 135 20.20 9.91 3.71
N LYS A 136 21.03 9.38 2.80
CA LYS A 136 22.02 10.19 2.08
C LYS A 136 21.34 11.14 1.09
N LYS A 137 21.97 12.27 0.80
CA LYS A 137 21.47 13.30 -0.11
C LYS A 137 21.07 12.78 -1.50
N ASP A 138 21.87 11.91 -2.11
CA ASP A 138 21.54 11.33 -3.44
C ASP A 138 20.29 10.46 -3.39
N ASN A 139 20.11 9.69 -2.30
CA ASN A 139 18.91 8.89 -2.10
C ASN A 139 17.68 9.79 -1.92
N ILE A 140 17.83 10.90 -1.20
CA ILE A 140 16.78 11.90 -1.01
C ILE A 140 16.34 12.49 -2.35
N LEU A 141 17.28 12.92 -3.20
CA LEU A 141 16.95 13.49 -4.50
C LEU A 141 16.19 12.49 -5.37
N PHE A 142 16.63 11.24 -5.41
CA PHE A 142 15.93 10.15 -6.10
C PHE A 142 14.50 9.95 -5.57
N ILE A 143 14.31 9.95 -4.25
CA ILE A 143 12.98 9.81 -3.64
C ILE A 143 12.05 10.96 -4.02
N VAL A 144 12.55 12.19 -3.96
CA VAL A 144 11.79 13.39 -4.33
C VAL A 144 11.40 13.32 -5.80
N GLU A 145 12.34 13.03 -6.69
CA GLU A 145 12.11 12.92 -8.13
C GLU A 145 11.07 11.85 -8.46
N GLU A 146 11.23 10.64 -7.93
CA GLU A 146 10.31 9.52 -8.21
C GLU A 146 8.91 9.75 -7.62
N THR A 147 8.82 10.42 -6.46
CA THR A 147 7.52 10.80 -5.89
C THR A 147 6.83 11.84 -6.77
N ILE A 148 7.54 12.89 -7.20
CA ILE A 148 7.00 13.95 -8.05
C ILE A 148 6.54 13.40 -9.40
N LYS A 149 7.33 12.51 -10.02
CA LYS A 149 6.94 11.82 -11.27
C LYS A 149 5.64 11.03 -11.11
N GLN A 150 5.50 10.28 -10.02
CA GLN A 150 4.25 9.55 -9.73
C GLN A 150 3.07 10.49 -9.54
N CYS A 151 3.24 11.57 -8.77
CA CYS A 151 2.20 12.58 -8.58
C CYS A 151 1.78 13.27 -9.90
N LEU A 152 2.74 13.60 -10.77
CA LEU A 152 2.45 14.19 -12.07
C LEU A 152 1.65 13.20 -12.96
N LYS A 153 2.03 11.91 -12.96
CA LYS A 153 1.27 10.89 -13.69
C LYS A 153 -0.16 10.77 -13.16
N LEU A 154 -0.36 10.80 -11.84
CA LEU A 154 -1.71 10.80 -11.23
C LEU A 154 -2.54 12.00 -11.70
N ASP A 155 -1.94 13.20 -11.73
CA ASP A 155 -2.62 14.41 -12.21
C ASP A 155 -3.02 14.29 -13.69
N LEU A 156 -2.11 13.80 -14.54
CA LEU A 156 -2.38 13.56 -15.97
C LEU A 156 -3.46 12.49 -16.22
N MET A 157 -3.69 11.60 -15.25
CA MET A 157 -4.76 10.61 -15.26
C MET A 157 -6.07 11.14 -14.65
N GLY A 158 -6.06 12.33 -14.05
CA GLY A 158 -7.20 12.89 -13.33
C GLY A 158 -7.47 12.20 -11.98
N ILE A 159 -6.50 11.53 -11.40
CA ILE A 159 -6.65 10.81 -10.12
C ILE A 159 -6.03 11.65 -9.01
N ASP A 160 -6.84 12.23 -8.14
CA ASP A 160 -6.37 12.99 -6.98
C ASP A 160 -6.27 12.06 -5.76
N HIS A 161 -5.08 11.87 -5.20
CA HIS A 161 -4.87 11.07 -3.99
C HIS A 161 -5.46 11.75 -2.75
N THR A 162 -5.52 13.09 -2.71
CA THR A 162 -6.01 13.92 -1.60
C THR A 162 -5.23 13.87 -0.27
N GLU A 163 -4.26 12.96 -0.13
CA GLU A 163 -3.51 12.72 1.12
C GLU A 163 -1.99 12.69 0.95
N ILE A 164 -1.43 13.24 -0.14
CA ILE A 164 0.04 13.26 -0.34
C ILE A 164 0.77 14.04 0.78
N GLN A 165 0.12 15.03 1.40
CA GLN A 165 0.70 15.83 2.47
C GLN A 165 1.21 15.00 3.66
N GLY A 166 2.27 15.49 4.30
CA GLY A 166 2.85 14.90 5.52
C GLY A 166 3.71 13.65 5.32
N GLY A 167 3.85 13.13 4.10
CA GLY A 167 4.79 12.03 3.81
C GLY A 167 4.45 10.68 4.48
N LYS A 168 3.22 10.50 4.96
CA LYS A 168 2.75 9.25 5.58
C LYS A 168 2.36 8.14 4.58
N HIS A 169 2.22 8.50 3.30
CA HIS A 169 1.74 7.62 2.24
C HIS A 169 2.79 7.31 1.17
N ILE A 170 4.06 7.60 1.46
CA ILE A 170 5.19 7.30 0.56
C ILE A 170 6.07 6.28 1.28
N ILE A 171 6.17 5.08 0.72
CA ILE A 171 7.09 4.03 1.19
C ILE A 171 8.38 4.08 0.38
N VAL A 172 9.50 4.08 1.10
CA VAL A 172 10.87 3.98 0.59
C VAL A 172 11.36 2.56 0.81
N SER A 173 11.69 1.88 -0.30
CA SER A 173 12.26 0.54 -0.36
C SER A 173 13.31 0.50 -1.48
N ASP A 174 13.46 -0.61 -2.20
CA ASP A 174 14.18 -0.64 -3.48
C ASP A 174 13.49 0.26 -4.53
N LYS A 175 12.18 0.46 -4.40
CA LYS A 175 11.37 1.40 -5.18
C LYS A 175 10.62 2.37 -4.28
N ILE A 176 10.22 3.49 -4.88
CA ILE A 176 9.40 4.49 -4.22
C ILE A 176 7.95 4.26 -4.62
N LYS A 177 7.07 4.09 -3.64
CA LYS A 177 5.67 3.73 -3.89
C LYS A 177 4.74 4.61 -3.06
N ILE A 178 3.75 5.19 -3.72
CA ILE A 178 2.62 5.87 -3.07
C ILE A 178 1.58 4.81 -2.68
N ILE A 179 1.06 4.86 -1.46
CA ILE A 179 0.10 3.90 -0.91
C ILE A 179 -1.14 4.59 -0.34
N ASP A 180 -2.20 3.81 -0.11
CA ASP A 180 -3.46 4.25 0.53
C ASP A 180 -4.30 5.20 -0.34
N PHE A 181 -4.93 4.63 -1.37
CA PHE A 181 -5.83 5.35 -2.29
C PHE A 181 -7.30 5.32 -1.83
N ASP A 182 -7.53 5.00 -0.56
CA ASP A 182 -8.84 5.00 0.13
C ASP A 182 -9.68 6.25 -0.21
N LYS A 183 -9.08 7.44 -0.10
CA LYS A 183 -9.75 8.72 -0.32
C LYS A 183 -9.53 9.29 -1.72
N ALA A 184 -8.88 8.55 -2.60
CA ALA A 184 -8.55 9.04 -3.91
C ALA A 184 -9.84 9.36 -4.68
N LYS A 185 -9.80 10.41 -5.50
CA LYS A 185 -10.94 10.83 -6.32
C LYS A 185 -10.55 10.74 -7.78
N ILE A 186 -11.45 10.20 -8.59
CA ILE A 186 -11.32 10.18 -10.04
C ILE A 186 -12.08 11.40 -10.56
N HIS A 187 -11.34 12.32 -11.18
CA HIS A 187 -11.82 13.57 -11.75
C HIS A 187 -11.44 13.66 -13.23
N ASN A 188 -11.97 14.67 -13.92
CA ASN A 188 -11.36 15.11 -15.17
C ASN A 188 -9.97 15.71 -14.87
N LYS A 189 -9.01 15.53 -15.80
CA LYS A 189 -7.56 15.79 -15.63
C LYS A 189 -7.18 17.12 -14.99
N THR A 190 -8.00 18.16 -15.13
CA THR A 190 -7.70 19.54 -14.70
C THR A 190 -7.87 19.82 -13.20
N ILE A 191 -8.38 18.86 -12.40
CA ILE A 191 -8.73 19.10 -10.98
C ILE A 191 -7.70 18.50 -10.01
N ALA A 192 -7.00 17.44 -10.40
CA ALA A 192 -6.04 16.77 -9.53
C ALA A 192 -4.81 17.65 -9.24
N LYS A 193 -4.36 17.67 -7.98
CA LYS A 193 -3.28 18.55 -7.48
C LYS A 193 -2.20 17.79 -6.72
N ASN A 194 -1.93 16.55 -7.10
CA ASN A 194 -0.92 15.72 -6.44
C ASN A 194 0.47 16.32 -6.60
N PHE A 195 0.82 16.83 -7.80
CA PHE A 195 2.11 17.44 -8.09
C PHE A 195 2.34 18.66 -7.18
N THR A 196 1.39 19.59 -7.15
CA THR A 196 1.48 20.80 -6.31
C THR A 196 1.58 20.45 -4.82
N THR A 197 0.83 19.42 -4.38
CA THR A 197 0.91 18.93 -2.99
C THR A 197 2.28 18.31 -2.69
N ALA A 198 2.86 17.54 -3.62
CA ALA A 198 4.21 16.97 -3.48
C ALA A 198 5.28 18.07 -3.46
N MET A 199 5.18 19.09 -4.31
CA MET A 199 6.07 20.26 -4.26
C MET A 199 6.00 20.95 -2.91
N SER A 200 4.80 21.14 -2.38
CA SER A 200 4.60 21.73 -1.04
C SER A 200 5.16 20.84 0.08
N LEU A 201 5.07 19.52 -0.08
CA LEU A 201 5.63 18.55 0.87
C LEU A 201 7.17 18.65 0.92
N PHE A 202 7.84 18.70 -0.23
CA PHE A 202 9.29 18.65 -0.28
C PHE A 202 9.97 20.02 -0.12
N PHE A 203 9.36 21.08 -0.65
CA PHE A 203 9.96 22.41 -0.73
C PHE A 203 9.21 23.50 0.04
N GLY A 204 8.03 23.19 0.60
CA GLY A 204 7.26 24.13 1.40
C GLY A 204 7.80 24.31 2.82
N TYR A 205 7.00 24.92 3.71
CA TYR A 205 7.34 25.12 5.12
C TYR A 205 6.67 24.05 6.00
N ASN A 206 7.31 22.89 6.17
CA ASN A 206 6.75 21.78 6.97
C ASN A 206 7.88 20.97 7.64
N PRO A 207 7.56 20.06 8.59
CA PRO A 207 8.59 19.29 9.31
C PRO A 207 9.47 18.44 8.39
N LEU A 208 8.91 17.87 7.33
CA LEU A 208 9.63 17.02 6.39
C LEU A 208 10.60 17.84 5.53
N SER A 209 10.15 18.97 4.98
CA SER A 209 11.02 19.86 4.20
C SER A 209 12.15 20.47 5.03
N LYS A 210 11.90 20.77 6.31
CA LYS A 210 12.96 21.22 7.24
C LYS A 210 14.03 20.16 7.48
N LYS A 211 13.67 18.87 7.47
CA LYS A 211 14.63 17.76 7.56
C LYS A 211 15.44 17.64 6.28
N LEU A 212 14.78 17.78 5.12
CA LEU A 212 15.43 17.79 3.80
C LEU A 212 16.47 18.90 3.65
N GLN A 213 16.20 20.10 4.16
CA GLN A 213 17.15 21.22 4.07
C GLN A 213 18.41 21.03 4.92
N LYS A 214 18.40 20.11 5.89
CA LYS A 214 19.54 19.80 6.76
C LYS A 214 20.39 18.64 6.25
N SER A 215 19.92 17.93 5.22
CA SER A 215 20.53 16.72 4.65
C SER A 215 21.34 17.02 3.40
#